data_AF-A0A7F5QZR8-F1
#
_entry.id   AF-A0A7F5QZR8-F1
#
_cell.length_a   1.000
_cell.length_b   1.000
_cell.length_c   1.000
_cell.angle_alpha   90.00
_cell.angle_beta   90.00
_cell.angle_gamma   90.00
#
_symmetry.space_group_name_H-M   'P 1'
#
loop_
_entity.id
_entity.type
_entity.pdbx_description
1 polymer ?
#
loop_
_entity_poly.entity_id
_entity_poly.type
_entity_poly.pdbx_seq_one_letter_code
_entity_poly.pdbx_strand_id
1 'polypeptide(L)'
;MKMAELNQKPALDIVYLAISALYNNPNNEEKERASQWLGILQKSVFAWTIADELLHHKRDLESCYFAAQTMRSKIQHSFHELPLEAHVSLRDSLLEHISQINENTNTVIVTQLCLALADLALQMPTWHRAVLDLINRFSSTHTWPLLEVLTVLPEELESRSVRIGENRRLELLEDLKTCAPTINEFLKHCCNTNCDNMSVNIKIIRCFTSWVSVRAISLDGIHFHIVLLKAFDILVHKGEGEKQSVPGAMHDAAADCICTMLQCLEDEHQALEMYLFNNIMTLEVAYHMSVAKEDQEKSMNYCRIFTELAETFLKRIISQCNGESQPYAEQILDLVLVCLGHHDYEVAEVTFNFWYLLSEELYQTNTKQLTDIEAVKH
;
A
#
# COMPACT_ATOMS: atom_id res chain seq x y z
N MET A 1 27.34 -17.26 23.90
CA MET A 1 26.74 -18.56 23.53
C MET A 1 26.79 -18.64 22.01
N LYS A 2 27.73 -19.40 21.42
CA LYS A 2 27.79 -19.57 19.96
C LYS A 2 26.50 -20.27 19.54
N MET A 3 25.73 -19.67 18.61
CA MET A 3 24.58 -20.35 18.01
C MET A 3 25.07 -21.64 17.37
N ALA A 4 24.38 -22.76 17.59
CA ALA A 4 24.73 -24.02 16.96
C ALA A 4 24.62 -23.84 15.43
N GLU A 5 25.73 -23.92 14.70
CA GLU A 5 25.72 -23.86 13.25
C GLU A 5 25.23 -25.20 12.69
N LEU A 6 24.32 -25.15 11.70
CA LEU A 6 23.92 -26.33 10.95
C LEU A 6 25.09 -26.74 10.05
N ASN A 7 25.64 -27.93 10.29
CA ASN A 7 26.78 -28.46 9.53
C ASN A 7 26.38 -29.22 8.24
N GLN A 8 25.10 -29.57 8.11
CA GLN A 8 24.55 -30.28 6.97
C GLN A 8 23.11 -29.84 6.70
N LYS A 9 22.65 -29.98 5.46
CA LYS A 9 21.26 -29.71 5.08
C LYS A 9 20.34 -30.63 5.90
N PRO A 10 19.39 -30.09 6.69
CA PRO A 10 18.44 -30.92 7.42
C PRO A 10 17.49 -31.63 6.46
N ALA A 11 17.05 -32.84 6.83
CA ALA A 11 16.02 -33.55 6.08
C ALA A 11 14.69 -32.79 6.18
N LEU A 12 13.90 -32.76 5.09
CA LEU A 12 12.62 -32.05 5.04
C LEU A 12 11.65 -32.52 6.13
N ASP A 13 11.63 -33.81 6.47
CA ASP A 13 10.79 -34.33 7.55
C ASP A 13 11.08 -33.68 8.90
N ILE A 14 12.35 -33.38 9.21
CA ILE A 14 12.75 -32.69 10.44
C ILE A 14 12.22 -31.25 10.42
N VAL A 15 12.28 -30.60 9.26
CA VAL A 15 11.78 -29.23 9.08
C VAL A 15 10.27 -29.19 9.25
N TYR A 16 9.52 -30.13 8.65
CA TYR A 16 8.08 -30.25 8.85
C TYR A 16 7.70 -30.50 10.32
N LEU A 17 8.45 -31.36 11.02
CA LEU A 17 8.23 -31.60 12.45
C LEU A 17 8.46 -30.34 13.29
N ALA A 18 9.52 -29.59 13.01
CA ALA A 18 9.82 -28.34 13.70
C ALA A 18 8.74 -27.27 13.44
N ILE A 19 8.29 -27.13 12.18
CA ILE A 19 7.20 -26.22 11.82
C ILE A 19 5.91 -26.62 12.54
N SER A 20 5.55 -27.91 12.50
CA SER A 20 4.36 -28.41 13.20
C SER A 20 4.45 -28.17 14.71
N ALA A 21 5.63 -28.37 15.31
CA ALA A 21 5.85 -28.09 16.73
C ALA A 21 5.67 -26.60 17.06
N LEU A 22 6.12 -25.68 16.21
CA LEU A 22 5.96 -24.24 16.41
C LEU A 22 4.48 -23.83 16.47
N TYR A 23 3.66 -24.32 15.54
CA TYR A 23 2.25 -23.90 15.44
C TYR A 23 1.33 -24.70 16.37
N ASN A 24 1.51 -26.02 16.45
CA ASN A 24 0.50 -26.93 17.01
C ASN A 24 0.83 -27.50 18.40
N ASN A 25 2.07 -27.36 18.90
CA ASN A 25 2.44 -27.97 20.17
C ASN A 25 1.82 -27.22 21.37
N PRO A 26 1.12 -27.89 22.31
CA PRO A 26 0.55 -27.20 23.47
C PRO A 26 1.60 -26.69 24.47
N ASN A 27 2.84 -27.20 24.43
CA ASN A 27 3.92 -26.79 25.32
C ASN A 27 4.69 -25.59 24.76
N ASN A 28 4.66 -24.46 25.48
CA ASN A 28 5.37 -23.24 25.11
C ASN A 28 6.90 -23.42 25.04
N GLU A 29 7.50 -24.27 25.88
CA GLU A 29 8.95 -24.52 25.82
C GLU A 29 9.36 -25.23 24.51
N GLU A 30 8.52 -26.15 24.03
CA GLU A 30 8.77 -26.85 22.77
C GLU A 30 8.55 -25.94 21.56
N LYS A 31 7.54 -25.05 21.61
CA LYS A 31 7.36 -23.99 20.60
C LYS A 31 8.60 -23.09 20.51
N GLU A 32 9.13 -22.67 21.65
CA GLU A 32 10.31 -21.81 21.72
C GLU A 32 11.56 -22.52 21.18
N ARG A 33 11.77 -23.80 21.54
CA ARG A 33 12.87 -24.61 20.97
C ARG A 33 12.74 -24.76 19.46
N ALA A 34 11.54 -25.02 18.95
CA ALA A 34 11.27 -25.11 17.52
C ALA A 34 11.53 -23.77 16.82
N SER A 35 11.06 -22.66 17.39
CA SER A 35 11.29 -21.30 16.90
C SER A 35 12.79 -20.98 16.80
N GLN A 36 13.56 -21.25 17.87
CA GLN A 36 15.01 -21.03 17.88
C GLN A 36 15.73 -21.86 16.82
N TRP A 37 15.37 -23.13 16.67
CA TRP A 37 15.96 -24.00 15.66
C TRP A 37 15.61 -23.56 14.23
N LEU A 38 14.36 -23.20 13.97
CA LEU A 38 13.93 -22.64 12.69
C LEU A 38 14.62 -21.30 12.39
N GLY A 39 14.85 -20.47 13.40
CA GLY A 39 15.63 -19.25 13.27
C GLY A 39 17.10 -19.49 12.92
N ILE A 40 17.71 -20.57 13.43
CA ILE A 40 19.04 -21.02 13.01
C ILE A 40 19.00 -21.49 11.55
N LEU A 41 17.98 -22.25 11.16
CA LEU A 41 17.79 -22.69 9.78
C LEU A 41 17.67 -21.50 8.82
N GLN A 42 16.83 -20.52 9.13
CA GLN A 42 16.63 -19.30 8.32
C GLN A 42 17.91 -18.49 8.12
N LYS A 43 18.84 -18.52 9.08
CA LYS A 43 20.14 -17.83 8.94
C LYS A 43 21.16 -18.63 8.14
N SER A 44 20.95 -19.93 7.94
CA SER A 44 21.89 -20.80 7.24
C SER A 44 21.82 -20.64 5.72
N VAL A 45 22.83 -21.16 5.01
CA VAL A 45 22.84 -21.26 3.54
C VAL A 45 21.83 -22.29 3.01
N PHE A 46 21.45 -23.27 3.84
CA PHE A 46 20.50 -24.32 3.46
C PHE A 46 19.06 -23.80 3.35
N ALA A 47 18.77 -22.64 3.95
CA ALA A 47 17.45 -22.02 3.92
C ALA A 47 16.92 -21.83 2.50
N TRP A 48 17.79 -21.45 1.55
CA TRP A 48 17.42 -21.24 0.15
C TRP A 48 16.79 -22.50 -0.47
N THR A 49 17.52 -23.63 -0.41
CA THR A 49 17.06 -24.89 -0.98
C THR A 49 15.87 -25.48 -0.22
N ILE A 50 15.87 -25.37 1.12
CA ILE A 50 14.76 -25.91 1.93
C ILE A 50 13.47 -25.12 1.66
N ALA A 51 13.53 -23.79 1.61
CA ALA A 51 12.37 -22.97 1.30
C ALA A 51 11.82 -23.31 -0.10
N ASP A 52 12.69 -23.44 -1.10
CA ASP A 52 12.31 -23.82 -2.44
C ASP A 52 11.61 -25.20 -2.50
N GLU A 53 12.17 -26.21 -1.85
CA GLU A 53 11.59 -27.56 -1.79
C GLU A 53 10.24 -27.60 -1.07
N LEU A 54 10.09 -26.85 0.03
CA LEU A 54 8.82 -26.75 0.76
C LEU A 54 7.73 -26.10 -0.11
N LEU A 55 8.07 -25.06 -0.87
CA LEU A 55 7.15 -24.38 -1.78
C LEU A 55 6.75 -25.25 -2.97
N HIS A 56 7.62 -26.16 -3.43
CA HIS A 56 7.25 -27.16 -4.44
C HIS A 56 6.33 -28.24 -3.87
N HIS A 57 6.59 -28.72 -2.65
CA HIS A 57 5.81 -29.79 -2.03
C HIS A 57 4.39 -29.36 -1.65
N LYS A 58 4.17 -28.09 -1.30
CA LYS A 58 2.86 -27.50 -0.96
C LYS A 58 2.02 -28.33 0.02
N ARG A 59 2.67 -28.86 1.06
CA ARG A 59 2.07 -29.82 1.98
C ARG A 59 0.92 -29.23 2.81
N ASP A 60 1.16 -28.08 3.42
CA ASP A 60 0.24 -27.41 4.35
C ASP A 60 0.52 -25.90 4.41
N LEU A 61 -0.42 -25.15 4.99
CA LEU A 61 -0.37 -23.69 5.05
C LEU A 61 0.87 -23.19 5.79
N GLU A 62 1.15 -23.78 6.95
CA GLU A 62 2.22 -23.39 7.86
C GLU A 62 3.60 -23.55 7.22
N SER A 63 3.83 -24.67 6.53
CA SER A 63 5.09 -24.93 5.83
C SER A 63 5.29 -24.06 4.62
N CYS A 64 4.23 -23.82 3.82
CA CYS A 64 4.31 -22.91 2.68
C CYS A 64 4.57 -21.47 3.14
N TYR A 65 3.89 -21.02 4.20
CA TYR A 65 4.08 -19.69 4.75
C TYR A 65 5.49 -19.52 5.31
N PHE A 66 5.97 -20.47 6.12
CA PHE A 66 7.34 -20.45 6.63
C PHE A 66 8.36 -20.38 5.49
N ALA A 67 8.16 -21.15 4.43
CA ALA A 67 9.05 -21.18 3.29
C ALA A 67 9.04 -19.85 2.51
N ALA A 68 7.86 -19.30 2.19
CA ALA A 68 7.73 -18.01 1.51
C ALA A 68 8.34 -16.86 2.32
N GLN A 69 8.07 -16.81 3.62
CA GLN A 69 8.65 -15.82 4.54
C GLN A 69 10.18 -15.96 4.62
N THR A 70 10.67 -17.20 4.70
CA THR A 70 12.12 -17.48 4.72
C THR A 70 12.77 -17.01 3.43
N MET A 71 12.17 -17.29 2.28
CA MET A 71 12.66 -16.87 0.96
C MET A 71 12.77 -15.34 0.90
N ARG A 72 11.72 -14.61 1.28
CA ARG A 72 11.74 -13.14 1.36
C ARG A 72 12.86 -12.62 2.25
N SER A 73 12.95 -13.13 3.49
CA SER A 73 13.95 -12.70 4.47
C SER A 73 15.38 -12.94 3.97
N LYS A 74 15.64 -14.09 3.33
CA LYS A 74 16.93 -14.40 2.71
C LYS A 74 17.27 -13.43 1.57
N ILE A 75 16.30 -13.03 0.75
CA ILE A 75 16.51 -12.02 -0.29
C ILE A 75 16.79 -10.65 0.33
N GLN A 76 16.04 -10.23 1.35
CA GLN A 76 16.25 -8.90 1.96
C GLN A 76 17.59 -8.75 2.71
N HIS A 77 18.11 -9.84 3.30
CA HIS A 77 19.22 -9.75 4.25
C HIS A 77 20.48 -10.52 3.83
N SER A 78 20.33 -11.54 2.99
CA SER A 78 21.36 -12.52 2.66
C SER A 78 21.55 -12.70 1.15
N PHE A 79 21.03 -11.79 0.31
CA PHE A 79 21.18 -11.90 -1.15
C PHE A 79 22.64 -11.94 -1.62
N HIS A 80 23.53 -11.25 -0.90
CA HIS A 80 24.98 -11.26 -1.14
C HIS A 80 25.64 -12.64 -0.95
N GLU A 81 24.99 -13.60 -0.30
CA GLU A 81 25.47 -14.97 -0.18
C GLU A 81 25.38 -15.75 -1.50
N LEU A 82 24.51 -15.31 -2.42
CA LEU A 82 24.27 -16.00 -3.68
C LEU A 82 25.25 -15.54 -4.76
N PRO A 83 25.89 -16.49 -5.47
CA PRO A 83 26.71 -16.16 -6.63
C PRO A 83 25.82 -15.61 -7.76
N LEU A 84 26.38 -14.77 -8.63
CA LEU A 84 25.64 -14.09 -9.71
C LEU A 84 24.91 -15.08 -10.64
N GLU A 85 25.51 -16.26 -10.86
CA GLU A 85 24.95 -17.32 -11.69
C GLU A 85 23.65 -17.90 -11.10
N ALA A 86 23.48 -17.84 -9.78
CA ALA A 86 22.29 -18.33 -9.10
C ALA A 86 21.13 -17.33 -9.09
N HIS A 87 21.37 -16.04 -9.38
CA HIS A 87 20.34 -15.00 -9.33
C HIS A 87 19.23 -15.25 -10.34
N VAL A 88 19.59 -15.64 -11.57
CA VAL A 88 18.63 -16.00 -12.63
C VAL A 88 17.82 -17.22 -12.23
N SER A 89 18.46 -18.26 -11.69
CA SER A 89 17.77 -19.47 -11.24
C SER A 89 16.80 -19.19 -10.08
N LEU A 90 17.17 -18.31 -9.15
CA LEU A 90 16.29 -17.90 -8.05
C LEU A 90 15.07 -17.13 -8.57
N ARG A 91 15.29 -16.18 -9.48
CA ARG A 91 14.21 -15.43 -10.14
C ARG A 91 13.25 -16.39 -10.83
N ASP A 92 13.77 -17.30 -11.63
CA ASP A 92 12.96 -18.22 -12.43
C ASP A 92 12.16 -19.17 -11.51
N SER A 93 12.73 -19.62 -10.39
CA SER A 93 12.00 -20.39 -9.37
C SER A 93 10.88 -19.58 -8.72
N LEU A 94 11.12 -18.34 -8.28
CA LEU A 94 10.05 -17.50 -7.71
C LEU A 94 8.93 -17.24 -8.71
N LEU A 95 9.29 -16.98 -9.97
CA LEU A 95 8.36 -16.82 -11.07
C LEU A 95 7.55 -18.11 -11.36
N GLU A 96 8.15 -19.28 -11.15
CA GLU A 96 7.45 -20.56 -11.21
C GLU A 96 6.47 -20.72 -10.03
N HIS A 97 6.90 -20.47 -8.80
CA HIS A 97 6.03 -20.52 -7.62
C HIS A 97 4.81 -19.60 -7.77
N ILE A 98 5.02 -18.38 -8.28
CA ILE A 98 3.93 -17.42 -8.56
C ILE A 98 3.01 -17.91 -9.67
N SER A 99 3.55 -18.56 -10.71
CA SER A 99 2.74 -19.15 -11.80
C SER A 99 1.87 -20.32 -11.38
N GLN A 100 2.09 -20.87 -10.18
CA GLN A 100 1.28 -21.94 -9.63
C GLN A 100 0.24 -21.44 -8.61
N ILE A 101 0.16 -20.12 -8.38
CA ILE A 101 -0.85 -19.50 -7.52
C ILE A 101 -2.22 -19.62 -8.20
N ASN A 102 -3.20 -20.06 -7.43
CA ASN A 102 -4.59 -20.21 -7.85
C ASN A 102 -5.53 -19.78 -6.72
N GLU A 103 -6.84 -19.83 -6.97
CA GLU A 103 -7.88 -19.40 -6.02
C GLU A 103 -7.83 -20.09 -4.64
N ASN A 104 -7.25 -21.29 -4.55
CA ASN A 104 -7.10 -22.02 -3.28
C ASN A 104 -5.82 -21.65 -2.51
N THR A 105 -4.94 -20.85 -3.12
CA THR A 105 -3.70 -20.43 -2.47
C THR A 105 -4.01 -19.37 -1.42
N ASN A 106 -3.55 -19.58 -0.19
CA ASN A 106 -3.79 -18.62 0.88
C ASN A 106 -3.13 -17.27 0.57
N THR A 107 -3.88 -16.17 0.76
CA THR A 107 -3.46 -14.80 0.45
C THR A 107 -2.15 -14.41 1.14
N VAL A 108 -1.93 -14.88 2.37
CA VAL A 108 -0.72 -14.57 3.14
C VAL A 108 0.52 -15.16 2.48
N ILE A 109 0.42 -16.35 1.88
CA ILE A 109 1.54 -16.94 1.11
C ILE A 109 1.79 -16.14 -0.16
N VAL A 110 0.73 -15.76 -0.89
CA VAL A 110 0.82 -14.96 -2.12
C VAL A 110 1.58 -13.67 -1.83
N THR A 111 1.16 -12.91 -0.81
CA THR A 111 1.82 -11.65 -0.44
C THR A 111 3.30 -11.86 -0.09
N GLN A 112 3.68 -12.91 0.65
CA GLN A 112 5.10 -13.19 0.94
C GLN A 112 5.92 -13.50 -0.33
N LEU A 113 5.38 -14.28 -1.27
CA LEU A 113 6.05 -14.57 -2.54
C LEU A 113 6.16 -13.33 -3.42
N CYS A 114 5.12 -12.50 -3.47
CA CYS A 114 5.12 -11.25 -4.22
C CYS A 114 6.15 -10.25 -3.66
N LEU A 115 6.24 -10.16 -2.33
CA LEU A 115 7.26 -9.35 -1.65
C LEU A 115 8.67 -9.89 -1.93
N ALA A 116 8.88 -11.20 -1.81
CA ALA A 116 10.16 -11.84 -2.14
C ALA A 116 10.60 -11.52 -3.58
N LEU A 117 9.68 -11.55 -4.53
CA LEU A 117 9.95 -11.23 -5.93
C LEU A 117 10.24 -9.73 -6.13
N ALA A 118 9.50 -8.84 -5.47
CA ALA A 118 9.75 -7.41 -5.50
C ALA A 118 11.14 -7.08 -4.92
N ASP A 119 11.46 -7.61 -3.73
CA ASP A 119 12.76 -7.46 -3.09
C ASP A 119 13.90 -7.94 -4.01
N LEU A 120 13.69 -9.03 -4.75
CA LEU A 120 14.65 -9.55 -5.71
C LEU A 120 14.80 -8.61 -6.91
N ALA A 121 13.69 -8.14 -7.49
CA ALA A 121 13.71 -7.22 -8.63
C ALA A 121 14.46 -5.91 -8.30
N LEU A 122 14.27 -5.38 -7.09
CA LEU A 122 14.96 -4.18 -6.64
C LEU A 122 16.47 -4.42 -6.39
N GLN A 123 16.84 -5.60 -5.91
CA GLN A 123 18.23 -5.96 -5.57
C GLN A 123 19.04 -6.60 -6.70
N MET A 124 18.42 -6.98 -7.82
CA MET A 124 19.08 -7.66 -8.95
C MET A 124 19.25 -6.69 -10.15
N PRO A 125 20.38 -5.97 -10.28
CA PRO A 125 20.56 -4.95 -11.32
C PRO A 125 20.53 -5.51 -12.74
N THR A 126 20.84 -6.80 -12.90
CA THR A 126 20.82 -7.49 -14.19
C THR A 126 19.41 -7.78 -14.70
N TRP A 127 18.38 -7.69 -13.84
CA TRP A 127 16.99 -7.85 -14.26
C TRP A 127 16.40 -6.52 -14.72
N HIS A 128 16.78 -6.13 -15.94
CA HIS A 128 16.26 -4.92 -16.55
C HIS A 128 14.76 -5.03 -16.85
N ARG A 129 14.02 -3.95 -16.59
CA ARG A 129 12.58 -3.81 -16.93
C ARG A 129 11.70 -4.93 -16.34
N ALA A 130 11.95 -5.31 -15.09
CA ALA A 130 11.21 -6.37 -14.40
C ALA A 130 9.68 -6.19 -14.47
N VAL A 131 9.17 -4.96 -14.33
CA VAL A 131 7.73 -4.65 -14.44
C VAL A 131 7.13 -5.13 -15.76
N LEU A 132 7.82 -4.88 -16.89
CA LEU A 132 7.30 -5.26 -18.20
C LEU A 132 7.37 -6.77 -18.42
N ASP A 133 8.43 -7.41 -17.93
CA ASP A 133 8.57 -8.86 -17.95
C ASP A 133 7.39 -9.53 -17.21
N LEU A 134 7.06 -9.03 -16.03
CA LEU A 134 5.94 -9.51 -15.23
C LEU A 134 4.58 -9.32 -15.91
N ILE A 135 4.33 -8.14 -16.48
CA ILE A 135 3.08 -7.86 -17.23
C ILE A 135 2.96 -8.79 -18.43
N ASN A 136 4.04 -8.94 -19.23
CA ASN A 136 4.03 -9.81 -20.40
C ASN A 136 3.78 -11.28 -20.04
N ARG A 137 4.29 -11.73 -18.89
CA ARG A 137 4.21 -13.12 -18.46
C ARG A 137 2.86 -13.48 -17.81
N PHE A 138 2.26 -12.56 -17.05
CA PHE A 138 1.14 -12.89 -16.16
C PHE A 138 -0.18 -12.16 -16.46
N SER A 139 -0.19 -11.12 -17.29
CA SER A 139 -1.38 -10.28 -17.51
C SER A 139 -2.63 -11.04 -17.96
N SER A 140 -2.46 -12.10 -18.76
CA SER A 140 -3.56 -12.88 -19.34
C SER A 140 -4.01 -14.07 -18.51
N THR A 141 -3.20 -14.56 -17.58
CA THR A 141 -3.43 -15.85 -16.88
C THR A 141 -3.42 -15.75 -15.37
N HIS A 142 -2.73 -14.77 -14.80
CA HIS A 142 -2.49 -14.66 -13.36
C HIS A 142 -2.63 -13.20 -12.89
N THR A 143 -3.76 -12.56 -13.22
CA THR A 143 -4.02 -11.14 -12.92
C THR A 143 -3.92 -10.83 -11.43
N TRP A 144 -4.41 -11.71 -10.55
CA TRP A 144 -4.35 -11.49 -9.10
C TRP A 144 -2.91 -11.37 -8.59
N PRO A 145 -2.05 -12.39 -8.67
CA PRO A 145 -0.69 -12.27 -8.14
C PRO A 145 0.13 -11.21 -8.89
N LEU A 146 -0.16 -10.95 -10.18
CA LEU A 146 0.46 -9.83 -10.90
C LEU A 146 0.13 -8.48 -10.25
N LEU A 147 -1.15 -8.20 -9.97
CA LEU A 147 -1.56 -6.98 -9.28
C LEU A 147 -0.88 -6.87 -7.91
N GLU A 148 -0.76 -7.99 -7.18
CA GLU A 148 -0.10 -8.02 -5.88
C GLU A 148 1.40 -7.65 -5.99
N VAL A 149 2.16 -8.26 -6.90
CA VAL A 149 3.58 -7.92 -7.13
C VAL A 149 3.73 -6.46 -7.53
N LEU A 150 2.87 -5.98 -8.44
CA LEU A 150 2.92 -4.59 -8.89
C LEU A 150 2.51 -3.60 -7.80
N THR A 151 1.75 -4.01 -6.79
CA THR A 151 1.41 -3.19 -5.63
C THR A 151 2.61 -3.10 -4.68
N VAL A 152 3.20 -4.24 -4.30
CA VAL A 152 4.25 -4.25 -3.28
C VAL A 152 5.62 -3.77 -3.78
N LEU A 153 5.85 -3.76 -5.10
CA LEU A 153 7.11 -3.32 -5.70
C LEU A 153 7.46 -1.85 -5.39
N PRO A 154 6.58 -0.86 -5.66
CA PRO A 154 6.83 0.53 -5.24
C PRO A 154 6.89 0.68 -3.71
N GLU A 155 6.07 -0.03 -2.94
CA GLU A 155 6.13 -0.01 -1.46
C GLU A 155 7.50 -0.43 -0.92
N GLU A 156 8.10 -1.51 -1.46
CA GLU A 156 9.42 -1.97 -1.04
C GLU A 156 10.57 -1.04 -1.50
N LEU A 157 10.34 -0.20 -2.52
CA LEU A 157 11.32 0.81 -2.93
C LEU A 157 11.49 1.89 -1.86
N GLU A 158 10.39 2.29 -1.20
CA GLU A 158 10.39 3.24 -0.07
C GLU A 158 10.74 2.56 1.27
N SER A 159 10.58 1.25 1.35
CA SER A 159 10.85 0.50 2.56
C SER A 159 12.33 0.57 2.98
N ARG A 160 12.54 0.69 4.29
CA ARG A 160 13.88 0.63 4.91
C ARG A 160 14.41 -0.80 5.08
N SER A 161 13.57 -1.82 4.88
CA SER A 161 13.98 -3.24 4.99
C SER A 161 14.94 -3.63 3.87
N VAL A 162 14.74 -3.09 2.68
CA VAL A 162 15.59 -3.36 1.51
C VAL A 162 16.81 -2.44 1.56
N ARG A 163 18.00 -3.02 1.67
CA ARG A 163 19.26 -2.27 1.84
C ARG A 163 19.79 -1.75 0.50
N ILE A 164 19.02 -0.88 -0.13
CA ILE A 164 19.39 -0.23 -1.40
C ILE A 164 19.90 1.18 -1.10
N GLY A 165 21.05 1.52 -1.69
CA GLY A 165 21.62 2.86 -1.61
C GLY A 165 20.80 3.88 -2.39
N GLU A 166 20.82 5.14 -1.93
CA GLU A 166 19.94 6.19 -2.46
C GLU A 166 20.05 6.40 -3.98
N ASN A 167 21.27 6.38 -4.53
CA ASN A 167 21.47 6.52 -5.98
C ASN A 167 20.74 5.42 -6.78
N ARG A 168 20.77 4.18 -6.28
CA ARG A 168 20.09 3.06 -6.92
C ARG A 168 18.57 3.16 -6.73
N ARG A 169 18.10 3.67 -5.59
CA ARG A 169 16.67 3.93 -5.34
C ARG A 169 16.12 4.95 -6.35
N LEU A 170 16.86 6.03 -6.60
CA LEU A 170 16.49 7.03 -7.62
C LEU A 170 16.48 6.44 -9.03
N GLU A 171 17.48 5.62 -9.40
CA GLU A 171 17.52 4.93 -10.69
C GLU A 171 16.30 4.01 -10.89
N LEU A 172 15.98 3.21 -9.86
CA LEU A 172 14.80 2.33 -9.88
C LEU A 172 13.49 3.11 -9.95
N LEU A 173 13.39 4.26 -9.27
CA LEU A 173 12.21 5.13 -9.34
C LEU A 173 12.02 5.68 -10.76
N GLU A 174 13.10 6.12 -11.41
CA GLU A 174 13.04 6.55 -12.81
C GLU A 174 12.63 5.39 -13.74
N ASP A 175 13.14 4.18 -13.52
CA ASP A 175 12.69 2.99 -14.24
C ASP A 175 11.18 2.73 -14.04
N LEU A 176 10.65 2.88 -12.81
CA LEU A 176 9.21 2.79 -12.56
C LEU A 176 8.43 3.88 -13.32
N LYS A 177 8.88 5.14 -13.29
CA LYS A 177 8.26 6.23 -14.06
C LYS A 177 8.18 5.91 -15.56
N THR A 178 9.22 5.32 -16.14
CA THR A 178 9.18 4.90 -17.55
C THR A 178 8.17 3.78 -17.83
N CYS A 179 7.84 2.96 -16.82
CA CYS A 179 6.86 1.88 -16.92
C CYS A 179 5.42 2.32 -16.63
N ALA A 180 5.22 3.52 -16.04
CA ALA A 180 3.91 4.03 -15.65
C ALA A 180 2.84 3.99 -16.77
N PRO A 181 3.14 4.32 -18.05
CA PRO A 181 2.15 4.22 -19.12
C PRO A 181 1.63 2.78 -19.32
N THR A 182 2.53 1.78 -19.28
CA THR A 182 2.15 0.37 -19.42
C THR A 182 1.32 -0.11 -18.23
N ILE A 183 1.63 0.36 -17.01
CA ILE A 183 0.83 0.08 -15.82
C ILE A 183 -0.57 0.67 -15.97
N ASN A 184 -0.68 1.93 -16.40
CA ASN A 184 -1.99 2.56 -16.61
C ASN A 184 -2.84 1.83 -17.65
N GLU A 185 -2.24 1.37 -18.76
CA GLU A 185 -2.93 0.54 -19.75
C GLU A 185 -3.37 -0.81 -19.16
N PHE A 186 -2.51 -1.46 -18.39
CA PHE A 186 -2.83 -2.72 -17.71
C PHE A 186 -3.98 -2.54 -16.71
N LEU A 187 -3.92 -1.55 -15.82
CA LEU A 187 -4.97 -1.27 -14.84
C LEU A 187 -6.29 -0.92 -15.52
N LYS A 188 -6.26 -0.15 -16.61
CA LYS A 188 -7.44 0.14 -17.43
C LYS A 188 -8.05 -1.13 -18.02
N HIS A 189 -7.23 -2.03 -18.56
CA HIS A 189 -7.70 -3.32 -19.05
C HIS A 189 -8.31 -4.17 -17.94
N CYS A 190 -7.69 -4.20 -16.76
CA CYS A 190 -8.21 -4.91 -15.58
C CYS A 190 -9.55 -4.35 -15.11
N CYS A 191 -9.71 -3.02 -15.04
CA CYS A 191 -10.97 -2.37 -14.69
C CYS A 191 -12.11 -2.76 -15.63
N ASN A 192 -11.84 -2.79 -16.94
CA ASN A 192 -12.85 -3.10 -17.95
C ASN A 192 -13.26 -4.57 -17.95
N THR A 193 -12.30 -5.47 -17.72
CA THR A 193 -12.54 -6.93 -17.78
C THR A 193 -13.15 -7.46 -16.48
N ASN A 194 -12.86 -6.84 -15.35
CA ASN A 194 -13.24 -7.30 -14.01
C ASN A 194 -14.18 -6.32 -13.31
N CYS A 195 -15.09 -5.68 -14.04
CA CYS A 195 -15.97 -4.63 -13.52
C CYS A 195 -16.74 -5.07 -12.27
N ASP A 196 -17.22 -6.33 -12.25
CA ASP A 196 -18.05 -6.89 -11.19
C ASP A 196 -17.27 -7.67 -10.11
N ASN A 197 -15.97 -7.92 -10.33
CA ASN A 197 -15.16 -8.68 -9.38
C ASN A 197 -14.59 -7.75 -8.30
N MET A 198 -15.28 -7.66 -7.17
CA MET A 198 -14.91 -6.79 -6.04
C MET A 198 -13.47 -7.03 -5.54
N SER A 199 -13.07 -8.30 -5.43
CA SER A 199 -11.74 -8.65 -4.91
C SER A 199 -10.60 -8.15 -5.81
N VAL A 200 -10.81 -8.22 -7.13
CA VAL A 200 -9.85 -7.70 -8.12
C VAL A 200 -9.87 -6.18 -8.13
N ASN A 201 -11.04 -5.55 -8.00
CA ASN A 201 -11.15 -4.09 -7.95
C ASN A 201 -10.44 -3.47 -6.75
N ILE A 202 -10.52 -4.08 -5.57
CA ILE A 202 -9.71 -3.66 -4.40
C ILE A 202 -8.23 -3.64 -4.75
N LYS A 203 -7.74 -4.67 -5.44
CA LYS A 203 -6.33 -4.79 -5.84
C LYS A 203 -5.92 -3.81 -6.93
N ILE A 204 -6.80 -3.53 -7.89
CA ILE A 204 -6.56 -2.50 -8.91
C ILE A 204 -6.38 -1.13 -8.25
N ILE A 205 -7.26 -0.77 -7.31
CA ILE A 205 -7.19 0.51 -6.60
C ILE A 205 -5.91 0.58 -5.77
N ARG A 206 -5.60 -0.45 -4.97
CA ARG A 206 -4.36 -0.49 -4.17
C ARG A 206 -3.10 -0.40 -5.01
N CYS A 207 -3.05 -1.12 -6.14
CA CYS A 207 -1.94 -1.03 -7.08
C CYS A 207 -1.77 0.40 -7.60
N PHE A 208 -2.85 1.03 -8.07
CA PHE A 208 -2.80 2.42 -8.52
C PHE A 208 -2.33 3.37 -7.41
N THR A 209 -2.90 3.27 -6.20
CA THR A 209 -2.53 4.08 -5.04
C THR A 209 -1.04 3.98 -4.72
N SER A 210 -0.50 2.77 -4.74
CA SER A 210 0.90 2.48 -4.42
C SER A 210 1.89 3.07 -5.45
N TRP A 211 1.49 3.14 -6.72
CA TRP A 211 2.29 3.80 -7.76
C TRP A 211 2.23 5.32 -7.70
N VAL A 212 1.12 5.87 -7.21
CA VAL A 212 0.95 7.31 -7.00
C VAL A 212 1.74 7.76 -5.76
N SER A 213 1.74 6.99 -4.67
CA SER A 213 2.43 7.35 -3.42
C SER A 213 3.93 7.59 -3.63
N VAL A 214 4.56 6.77 -4.45
CA VAL A 214 6.00 6.89 -4.80
C VAL A 214 6.26 7.92 -5.92
N ARG A 215 5.23 8.61 -6.41
CA ARG A 215 5.28 9.56 -7.54
C ARG A 215 5.82 8.95 -8.85
N ALA A 216 5.55 7.66 -9.08
CA ALA A 216 5.89 7.00 -10.34
C ALA A 216 4.86 7.31 -11.44
N ILE A 217 3.58 7.39 -11.09
CA ILE A 217 2.53 7.91 -11.96
C ILE A 217 2.43 9.43 -11.80
N SER A 218 2.57 10.19 -12.88
CA SER A 218 2.37 11.65 -12.87
C SER A 218 0.90 11.99 -12.57
N LEU A 219 0.69 13.08 -11.84
CA LEU A 219 -0.62 13.64 -11.56
C LEU A 219 -1.20 14.42 -12.76
N ASP A 220 -0.40 14.66 -13.80
CA ASP A 220 -0.84 15.33 -15.03
C ASP A 220 -1.97 14.55 -15.72
N GLY A 221 -3.15 15.17 -15.85
CA GLY A 221 -4.32 14.55 -16.49
C GLY A 221 -4.93 13.38 -15.71
N ILE A 222 -4.50 13.13 -14.47
CA ILE A 222 -4.95 11.99 -13.66
C ILE A 222 -6.43 12.05 -13.29
N HIS A 223 -7.05 13.23 -13.35
CA HIS A 223 -8.49 13.43 -13.13
C HIS A 223 -9.37 12.69 -14.15
N PHE A 224 -8.82 12.24 -15.29
CA PHE A 224 -9.51 11.37 -16.25
C PHE A 224 -9.15 9.87 -16.09
N HIS A 225 -8.33 9.52 -15.10
CA HIS A 225 -7.89 8.15 -14.93
C HIS A 225 -9.03 7.27 -14.41
N ILE A 226 -9.26 6.14 -15.09
CA ILE A 226 -10.40 5.25 -14.83
C ILE A 226 -10.44 4.72 -13.39
N VAL A 227 -9.27 4.51 -12.77
CA VAL A 227 -9.19 4.02 -11.38
C VAL A 227 -9.61 5.10 -10.38
N LEU A 228 -9.23 6.37 -10.62
CA LEU A 228 -9.65 7.48 -9.77
C LEU A 228 -11.16 7.73 -9.90
N LEU A 229 -11.68 7.70 -11.13
CA LEU A 229 -13.13 7.80 -11.38
C LEU A 229 -13.88 6.67 -10.65
N LYS A 230 -13.34 5.45 -10.68
CA LYS A 230 -13.92 4.30 -9.99
C LYS A 230 -13.85 4.45 -8.47
N ALA A 231 -12.76 4.99 -7.91
CA ALA A 231 -12.66 5.25 -6.48
C ALA A 231 -13.76 6.22 -6.01
N PHE A 232 -13.99 7.33 -6.73
CA PHE A 232 -15.10 8.23 -6.42
C PHE A 232 -16.47 7.56 -6.60
N ASP A 233 -16.67 6.79 -7.66
CA ASP A 233 -17.92 6.04 -7.89
C ASP A 233 -18.25 5.06 -6.74
N ILE A 234 -17.23 4.51 -6.07
CA ILE A 234 -17.39 3.63 -4.90
C ILE A 234 -17.82 4.42 -3.65
N LEU A 235 -17.30 5.64 -3.48
CA LEU A 235 -17.53 6.49 -2.32
C LEU A 235 -18.84 7.27 -2.41
N VAL A 236 -19.37 7.51 -3.61
CA VAL A 236 -20.64 8.22 -3.76
C VAL A 236 -21.81 7.33 -3.31
N HIS A 237 -22.78 7.93 -2.62
CA HIS A 237 -24.02 7.24 -2.30
C HIS A 237 -24.82 6.93 -3.56
N LYS A 238 -24.93 5.65 -3.89
CA LYS A 238 -25.87 5.16 -4.89
C LYS A 238 -27.17 4.81 -4.18
N GLY A 239 -28.28 5.38 -4.65
CA GLY A 239 -29.59 5.33 -3.96
C GLY A 239 -30.09 3.91 -3.66
N GLU A 240 -31.22 3.82 -2.94
CA GLU A 240 -31.80 2.58 -2.38
C GLU A 240 -32.10 1.43 -3.36
N GLY A 241 -31.93 1.64 -4.67
CA GLY A 241 -32.13 0.64 -5.72
C GLY A 241 -30.97 -0.35 -5.92
N GLU A 242 -29.77 -0.07 -5.40
CA GLU A 242 -28.64 -1.00 -5.50
C GLU A 242 -28.67 -2.06 -4.39
N LYS A 243 -28.91 -3.30 -4.80
CA LYS A 243 -29.02 -4.47 -3.91
C LYS A 243 -27.70 -4.90 -3.25
N GLN A 244 -26.58 -4.31 -3.67
CA GLN A 244 -25.25 -4.75 -3.28
C GLN A 244 -24.57 -3.66 -2.43
N SER A 245 -24.51 -3.87 -1.12
CA SER A 245 -23.69 -3.01 -0.25
C SER A 245 -22.22 -3.12 -0.66
N VAL A 246 -21.56 -1.98 -0.87
CA VAL A 246 -20.11 -1.93 -1.10
C VAL A 246 -19.40 -2.53 0.12
N PRO A 247 -18.53 -3.55 -0.07
CA PRO A 247 -17.74 -4.12 1.02
C PRO A 247 -16.84 -3.06 1.67
N GLY A 248 -16.67 -3.12 3.00
CA GLY A 248 -15.81 -2.21 3.76
C GLY A 248 -14.40 -2.09 3.17
N ALA A 249 -13.73 -3.21 2.91
CA ALA A 249 -12.40 -3.25 2.29
C ALA A 249 -12.29 -2.56 0.90
N MET A 250 -13.40 -2.45 0.15
CA MET A 250 -13.44 -1.74 -1.13
C MET A 250 -13.62 -0.24 -0.92
N HIS A 251 -14.40 0.14 0.08
CA HIS A 251 -14.52 1.52 0.53
C HIS A 251 -13.20 2.04 1.12
N ASP A 252 -12.52 1.24 1.95
CA ASP A 252 -11.19 1.53 2.50
C ASP A 252 -10.19 1.81 1.37
N ALA A 253 -10.10 0.92 0.39
CA ALA A 253 -9.16 1.07 -0.72
C ALA A 253 -9.42 2.34 -1.53
N ALA A 254 -10.70 2.69 -1.74
CA ALA A 254 -11.07 3.94 -2.41
C ALA A 254 -10.72 5.17 -1.56
N ALA A 255 -11.00 5.15 -0.26
CA ALA A 255 -10.66 6.23 0.65
C ALA A 255 -9.15 6.46 0.74
N ASP A 256 -8.37 5.38 0.90
CA ASP A 256 -6.91 5.44 0.90
C ASP A 256 -6.37 6.03 -0.42
N CYS A 257 -6.95 5.63 -1.56
CA CYS A 257 -6.59 6.21 -2.86
C CYS A 257 -6.81 7.73 -2.92
N ILE A 258 -7.93 8.24 -2.40
CA ILE A 258 -8.21 9.68 -2.39
C ILE A 258 -7.28 10.41 -1.43
N CYS A 259 -7.04 9.87 -0.23
CA CYS A 259 -6.11 10.46 0.74
C CYS A 259 -4.69 10.52 0.18
N THR A 260 -4.19 9.44 -0.44
CA THR A 260 -2.87 9.45 -1.09
C THR A 260 -2.80 10.48 -2.21
N MET A 261 -3.88 10.65 -2.97
CA MET A 261 -3.93 11.67 -4.02
C MET A 261 -3.80 13.09 -3.46
N LEU A 262 -4.48 13.37 -2.35
CA LEU A 262 -4.39 14.64 -1.63
C LEU A 262 -2.96 14.87 -1.07
N GLN A 263 -2.37 13.87 -0.44
CA GLN A 263 -1.00 13.93 0.10
C GLN A 263 0.07 14.15 -0.97
N CYS A 264 -0.19 13.69 -2.20
CA CYS A 264 0.72 13.86 -3.32
C CYS A 264 0.47 15.16 -4.09
N LEU A 265 -0.57 15.95 -3.78
CA LEU A 265 -0.83 17.21 -4.45
C LEU A 265 0.33 18.19 -4.23
N GLU A 266 0.77 18.78 -5.33
CA GLU A 266 1.73 19.87 -5.34
C GLU A 266 1.04 21.14 -5.89
N ASP A 267 1.54 22.33 -5.53
CA ASP A 267 0.93 23.62 -5.85
C ASP A 267 0.71 23.85 -7.37
N GLU A 268 1.44 23.13 -8.22
CA GLU A 268 1.35 23.21 -9.68
C GLU A 268 0.08 22.53 -10.25
N HIS A 269 -0.57 21.63 -9.50
CA HIS A 269 -1.68 20.78 -9.98
C HIS A 269 -3.07 21.37 -9.71
N GLN A 270 -3.28 22.67 -9.98
CA GLN A 270 -4.53 23.39 -9.66
C GLN A 270 -5.79 22.73 -10.24
N ALA A 271 -5.72 22.14 -11.44
CA ALA A 271 -6.87 21.47 -12.06
C ALA A 271 -7.28 20.19 -11.30
N LEU A 272 -6.31 19.40 -10.84
CA LEU A 272 -6.56 18.20 -10.04
C LEU A 272 -7.06 18.58 -8.65
N GLU A 273 -6.46 19.59 -8.03
CA GLU A 273 -6.90 20.13 -6.74
C GLU A 273 -8.38 20.53 -6.77
N MET A 274 -8.79 21.32 -7.77
CA MET A 274 -10.18 21.72 -7.97
C MET A 274 -11.11 20.52 -8.24
N TYR A 275 -10.64 19.53 -8.98
CA TYR A 275 -11.40 18.31 -9.22
C TYR A 275 -11.62 17.51 -7.93
N LEU A 276 -10.58 17.29 -7.12
CA LEU A 276 -10.66 16.57 -5.86
C LEU A 276 -11.56 17.30 -4.88
N PHE A 277 -11.39 18.62 -4.72
CA PHE A 277 -12.25 19.44 -3.88
C PHE A 277 -13.73 19.25 -4.23
N ASN A 278 -14.10 19.47 -5.51
CA ASN A 278 -15.49 19.41 -5.93
C ASN A 278 -16.10 18.02 -5.71
N ASN A 279 -15.37 16.94 -6.01
CA ASN A 279 -15.89 15.59 -5.81
C ASN A 279 -15.99 15.22 -4.32
N ILE A 280 -15.03 15.61 -3.49
CA ILE A 280 -15.06 15.33 -2.04
C ILE A 280 -16.23 16.05 -1.37
N MET A 281 -16.55 17.29 -1.77
CA MET A 281 -17.74 17.99 -1.24
C MET A 281 -19.03 17.19 -1.49
N THR A 282 -19.14 16.46 -2.60
CA THR A 282 -20.35 15.66 -2.88
C THR A 282 -20.52 14.46 -1.94
N LEU A 283 -19.47 14.05 -1.21
CA LEU A 283 -19.49 12.90 -0.31
C LEU A 283 -20.17 13.20 1.03
N GLU A 284 -20.49 14.46 1.34
CA GLU A 284 -21.20 14.85 2.57
C GLU A 284 -22.51 14.05 2.75
N VAL A 285 -23.28 13.91 1.66
CA VAL A 285 -24.52 13.12 1.66
C VAL A 285 -24.22 11.65 1.97
N ALA A 286 -23.14 11.10 1.41
CA ALA A 286 -22.76 9.71 1.62
C ALA A 286 -22.30 9.45 3.06
N TYR A 287 -21.62 10.41 3.67
CA TYR A 287 -21.28 10.41 5.10
C TYR A 287 -22.53 10.41 5.98
N HIS A 288 -23.48 11.32 5.76
CA HIS A 288 -24.72 11.32 6.55
C HIS A 288 -25.51 10.01 6.42
N MET A 289 -25.49 9.40 5.24
CA MET A 289 -26.08 8.09 5.02
C MET A 289 -25.33 6.96 5.74
N SER A 290 -24.00 7.02 5.88
CA SER A 290 -23.26 6.02 6.67
C SER A 290 -23.55 6.17 8.16
N VAL A 291 -23.64 7.40 8.66
CA VAL A 291 -24.03 7.69 10.06
C VAL A 291 -25.45 7.18 10.34
N ALA A 292 -26.41 7.47 9.45
CA ALA A 292 -27.80 7.03 9.59
C ALA A 292 -27.96 5.49 9.55
N LYS A 293 -27.02 4.79 8.89
CA LYS A 293 -26.99 3.33 8.80
C LYS A 293 -26.12 2.68 9.88
N GLU A 294 -25.55 3.46 10.80
CA GLU A 294 -24.61 2.98 11.83
C GLU A 294 -23.40 2.25 11.23
N ASP A 295 -22.98 2.64 10.02
CA ASP A 295 -21.80 2.10 9.32
C ASP A 295 -20.56 2.90 9.73
N GLN A 296 -19.96 2.51 10.85
CA GLN A 296 -18.83 3.20 11.47
C GLN A 296 -17.56 3.13 10.61
N GLU A 297 -17.31 2.00 9.94
CA GLU A 297 -16.14 1.82 9.06
C GLU A 297 -16.16 2.84 7.90
N LYS A 298 -17.32 3.03 7.25
CA LYS A 298 -17.45 4.06 6.21
C LYS A 298 -17.40 5.47 6.77
N SER A 299 -18.01 5.71 7.92
CA SER A 299 -18.01 7.04 8.56
C SER A 299 -16.58 7.48 8.92
N MET A 300 -15.75 6.56 9.43
CA MET A 300 -14.32 6.79 9.66
C MET A 300 -13.57 7.13 8.37
N ASN A 301 -13.83 6.40 7.28
CA ASN A 301 -13.19 6.64 5.99
C ASN A 301 -13.52 8.03 5.41
N TYR A 302 -14.78 8.46 5.46
CA TYR A 302 -15.15 9.82 5.04
C TYR A 302 -14.48 10.87 5.92
N CYS A 303 -14.45 10.67 7.23
CA CYS A 303 -13.78 11.58 8.16
C CYS A 303 -12.28 11.71 7.83
N ARG A 304 -11.60 10.60 7.49
CA ARG A 304 -10.21 10.61 7.02
C ARG A 304 -10.06 11.44 5.75
N ILE A 305 -10.93 11.26 4.74
CA ILE A 305 -10.88 12.03 3.49
C ILE A 305 -11.08 13.53 3.75
N PHE A 306 -12.08 13.91 4.57
CA PHE A 306 -12.37 15.31 4.86
C PHE A 306 -11.26 15.98 5.66
N THR A 307 -10.68 15.26 6.62
CA THR A 307 -9.55 15.75 7.41
C THR A 307 -8.32 15.94 6.52
N GLU A 308 -8.00 14.97 5.66
CA GLU A 308 -6.87 15.07 4.73
C GLU A 308 -7.05 16.23 3.73
N LEU A 309 -8.28 16.45 3.26
CA LEU A 309 -8.60 17.62 2.43
C LEU A 309 -8.30 18.92 3.17
N ALA A 310 -8.71 19.01 4.44
CA ALA A 310 -8.50 20.19 5.26
C ALA A 310 -7.01 20.45 5.55
N GLU A 311 -6.24 19.41 5.83
CA GLU A 311 -4.79 19.50 6.03
C GLU A 311 -4.08 19.93 4.73
N THR A 312 -4.45 19.35 3.59
CA THR A 312 -3.88 19.69 2.28
C THR A 312 -4.15 21.16 1.91
N PHE A 313 -5.34 21.67 2.23
CA PHE A 313 -5.75 23.05 1.91
C PHE A 313 -5.41 24.06 3.01
N LEU A 314 -4.74 23.64 4.10
CA LEU A 314 -4.52 24.46 5.29
C LEU A 314 -3.91 25.84 4.98
N LYS A 315 -2.86 25.88 4.17
CA LYS A 315 -2.21 27.15 3.77
C LYS A 315 -3.17 28.09 3.04
N ARG A 316 -4.06 27.54 2.20
CA ARG A 316 -5.05 28.31 1.44
C ARG A 316 -6.12 28.87 2.37
N ILE A 317 -6.63 28.05 3.29
CA ILE A 317 -7.59 28.44 4.33
C ILE A 317 -7.07 29.67 5.09
N ILE A 318 -5.80 29.66 5.52
CA ILE A 318 -5.20 30.76 6.29
C ILE A 318 -4.93 31.99 5.43
N SER A 319 -4.41 31.81 4.21
CA SER A 319 -4.10 32.94 3.31
C SER A 319 -5.33 33.78 2.95
N GLN A 320 -6.51 33.15 2.92
CA GLN A 320 -7.78 33.77 2.52
C GLN A 320 -8.42 34.62 3.63
N CYS A 321 -7.95 34.54 4.88
CA CYS A 321 -8.39 35.44 5.94
C CYS A 321 -8.09 36.93 5.65
N ASN A 322 -7.24 37.24 4.66
CA ASN A 322 -6.70 38.58 4.39
C ASN A 322 -7.30 39.32 3.18
N GLY A 323 -8.27 38.77 2.46
CA GLY A 323 -9.03 39.50 1.42
C GLY A 323 -9.28 38.71 0.14
N GLU A 324 -10.55 38.67 -0.26
CA GLU A 324 -11.18 37.88 -1.35
C GLU A 324 -11.59 36.46 -0.94
N SER A 325 -12.81 36.36 -0.41
CA SER A 325 -13.48 35.14 0.05
C SER A 325 -13.65 34.15 -1.11
N GLN A 326 -12.79 33.15 -1.18
CA GLN A 326 -13.13 31.92 -1.90
C GLN A 326 -13.91 31.00 -0.94
N PRO A 327 -15.02 30.38 -1.37
CA PRO A 327 -15.90 29.59 -0.49
C PRO A 327 -15.26 28.31 0.05
N TYR A 328 -14.05 27.93 -0.39
CA TYR A 328 -13.37 26.69 0.00
C TYR A 328 -13.17 26.58 1.52
N ALA A 329 -12.71 27.65 2.17
CA ALA A 329 -12.33 27.60 3.58
C ALA A 329 -13.52 27.26 4.49
N GLU A 330 -14.64 27.95 4.30
CA GLU A 330 -15.86 27.72 5.09
C GLU A 330 -16.40 26.31 4.83
N GLN A 331 -16.49 25.89 3.56
CA GLN A 331 -17.02 24.57 3.19
C GLN A 331 -16.18 23.41 3.75
N ILE A 332 -14.85 23.51 3.71
CA ILE A 332 -13.96 22.49 4.25
C ILE A 332 -14.09 22.42 5.78
N LEU A 333 -14.09 23.58 6.46
CA LEU A 333 -14.23 23.62 7.91
C LEU A 333 -15.58 23.06 8.36
N ASP A 334 -16.67 23.39 7.65
CA ASP A 334 -17.99 22.84 7.92
C ASP A 334 -18.02 21.31 7.82
N LEU A 335 -17.38 20.71 6.79
CA LEU A 335 -17.27 19.25 6.67
C LEU A 335 -16.52 18.60 7.84
N VAL A 336 -15.42 19.21 8.26
CA VAL A 336 -14.64 18.70 9.41
C VAL A 336 -15.44 18.85 10.70
N LEU A 337 -16.19 19.95 10.86
CA LEU A 337 -17.10 20.15 12.01
C LEU A 337 -18.24 19.15 12.03
N VAL A 338 -18.79 18.78 10.86
CA VAL A 338 -19.79 17.71 10.73
C VAL A 338 -19.23 16.37 11.22
N CYS A 339 -17.95 16.09 10.99
CA CYS A 339 -17.27 14.90 11.54
C CYS A 339 -16.99 15.01 13.03
N LEU A 340 -16.57 16.18 13.51
CA LEU A 340 -16.35 16.44 14.93
C LEU A 340 -17.65 16.29 15.75
N GLY A 341 -18.80 16.60 15.14
CA GLY A 341 -20.13 16.42 15.73
C GLY A 341 -20.65 14.98 15.70
N HIS A 342 -19.87 14.01 15.22
CA HIS A 342 -20.25 12.60 15.24
C HIS A 342 -20.47 12.10 16.68
N HIS A 343 -21.40 11.17 16.86
CA HIS A 343 -21.77 10.65 18.19
C HIS A 343 -20.68 9.77 18.81
N ASP A 344 -19.88 9.11 17.97
CA ASP A 344 -18.70 8.35 18.37
C ASP A 344 -17.45 9.24 18.39
N TYR A 345 -16.72 9.19 19.51
CA TYR A 345 -15.49 9.95 19.73
C TYR A 345 -14.34 9.50 18.82
N GLU A 346 -14.31 8.23 18.39
CA GLU A 346 -13.25 7.70 17.53
C GLU A 346 -13.27 8.37 16.15
N VAL A 347 -14.45 8.70 15.64
CA VAL A 347 -14.62 9.47 14.39
C VAL A 347 -14.16 10.91 14.57
N ALA A 348 -14.54 11.53 15.69
CA ALA A 348 -14.15 12.90 16.00
C ALA A 348 -12.63 13.06 16.20
N GLU A 349 -11.98 12.08 16.82
CA GLU A 349 -10.54 12.06 17.10
C GLU A 349 -9.68 12.17 15.83
N VAL A 350 -10.13 11.61 14.71
CA VAL A 350 -9.44 11.71 13.41
C VAL A 350 -9.18 13.17 13.02
N THR A 351 -10.08 14.09 13.38
CA THR A 351 -9.97 15.52 13.02
C THR A 351 -8.97 16.31 13.88
N PHE A 352 -8.48 15.75 15.00
CA PHE A 352 -7.74 16.52 16.01
C PHE A 352 -6.39 17.04 15.50
N ASN A 353 -5.70 16.28 14.66
CA ASN A 353 -4.43 16.69 14.09
C ASN A 353 -4.58 17.96 13.24
N PHE A 354 -5.61 18.01 12.40
CA PHE A 354 -5.96 19.20 11.64
C PHE A 354 -6.18 20.43 12.53
N TRP A 355 -6.98 20.31 13.60
CA TRP A 355 -7.25 21.44 14.51
C TRP A 355 -5.98 21.93 15.22
N TYR A 356 -5.09 21.00 15.58
CA TYR A 356 -3.78 21.34 16.14
C TYR A 356 -2.94 22.12 15.12
N LEU A 357 -2.77 21.61 13.90
CA LEU A 357 -2.01 22.27 12.83
C LEU A 357 -2.57 23.66 12.47
N LEU A 358 -3.90 23.78 12.39
CA LEU A 358 -4.58 25.05 12.16
C LEU A 358 -4.27 26.07 13.27
N SER A 359 -4.34 25.64 14.53
CA SER A 359 -4.04 26.51 15.66
C SER A 359 -2.59 26.99 15.65
N GLU A 360 -1.65 26.11 15.30
CA GLU A 360 -0.23 26.41 15.24
C GLU A 360 0.08 27.43 14.14
N GLU A 361 -0.40 27.18 12.92
CA GLU A 361 -0.16 28.06 11.77
C GLU A 361 -0.81 29.45 11.95
N LEU A 362 -2.01 29.52 12.54
CA LEU A 362 -2.65 30.80 12.89
C LEU A 362 -1.85 31.57 13.94
N TYR A 363 -1.33 30.88 14.96
CA TYR A 363 -0.49 31.50 15.99
C TYR A 363 0.81 32.05 15.41
N GLN A 364 1.48 31.28 14.53
CA GLN A 364 2.69 31.73 13.85
C GLN A 364 2.42 32.94 12.94
N THR A 365 1.31 32.94 12.20
CA THR A 365 0.94 34.02 11.28
C THR A 365 0.64 35.32 12.03
N ASN A 366 -0.11 35.25 13.13
CA ASN A 366 -0.38 36.41 13.99
C ASN A 366 0.91 36.97 14.62
N THR A 367 1.82 36.09 15.06
CA THR A 367 3.11 36.49 15.64
C THR A 367 3.98 37.22 14.61
N LYS A 368 4.02 36.72 13.36
CA LYS A 368 4.71 37.37 12.24
C LYS A 368 4.11 38.74 11.91
N GLN A 369 2.78 38.85 11.82
CA GLN A 369 2.12 40.14 11.59
C GLN A 369 2.44 41.16 12.70
N LEU A 370 2.45 40.74 13.97
CA LEU A 370 2.80 41.59 15.10
C LEU A 370 4.26 42.08 15.02
N THR A 371 5.21 41.19 14.69
CA THR A 371 6.63 41.54 14.57
C THR A 371 6.91 42.43 13.35
N ASP A 372 6.22 42.22 12.22
CA ASP A 372 6.36 43.06 11.03
C ASP A 372 5.80 44.48 11.27
N ILE A 373 4.70 44.62 12.01
CA ILE A 373 4.15 45.93 12.41
C ILE A 373 5.12 46.69 13.33
N GLU A 374 5.85 45.98 14.20
CA GLU A 374 6.88 46.58 15.05
C GLU A 374 8.14 46.96 14.27
N ALA A 375 8.53 46.18 13.25
CA ALA A 375 9.67 46.46 12.38
C ALA A 375 9.44 47.68 11.44
N VAL A 376 8.22 47.93 10.99
CA VAL A 376 7.86 49.09 10.15
C VAL A 376 7.77 50.40 10.95
N LYS A 377 7.69 50.31 12.28
CA LYS A 377 7.67 51.47 13.19
C LYS A 377 9.06 51.98 13.59
N HIS A 378 10.13 51.31 13.14
CA HIS A 378 11.53 51.73 13.29
C HIS A 378 12.13 52.08 11.93
#